data_AF-A0A6B2LUN7-F1
#
_entry.id   AF-A0A6B2LUN7-F1
#
_cell.length_a   1.000
_cell.length_b   1.000
_cell.length_c   1.000
_cell.angle_alpha   90.00
_cell.angle_beta   90.00
_cell.angle_gamma   90.00
#
_symmetry.space_group_name_H-M   'P 1'
#
loop_
_entity.id
_entity.type
_entity.pdbx_description
1 polymer ?
#
loop_
_entity_poly.entity_id
_entity_poly.type
_entity_poly.pdbx_seq_one_letter_code
_entity_poly.pdbx_strand_id
1 'polypeptide(L)'
;MSLSHNELQDTVPASFAQLSQIYYLDLSYNHLSGTFPSALLDLTLMKTLQLRYNELTGTIPENIFLQYRRLEFLDISYNQFSGTLPSTMLTLP
;
A
#
# COMPACT_ATOMS: atom_id res chain seq x y z
N MET A 1 0.50 7.65 -10.53
CA MET A 1 1.96 7.64 -10.59
C MET A 1 2.45 6.20 -10.59
N SER A 2 3.33 5.83 -11.52
CA SER A 2 4.00 4.52 -11.49
C SER A 2 5.50 4.73 -11.27
N LEU A 3 6.04 3.95 -10.35
CA LEU A 3 7.44 3.80 -10.01
C LEU A 3 7.82 2.30 -10.01
N SER A 4 7.06 1.48 -10.75
CA SER A 4 7.33 0.04 -10.81
C SER A 4 8.57 -0.29 -11.62
N HIS A 5 9.16 -1.45 -11.34
CA HIS A 5 10.40 -1.93 -11.97
C HIS A 5 11.57 -0.96 -11.80
N ASN A 6 11.82 -0.56 -10.56
CA ASN A 6 13.01 0.20 -10.18
C ASN A 6 13.79 -0.53 -9.09
N GLU A 7 14.89 0.07 -8.66
CA GLU A 7 15.71 -0.42 -7.55
C GLU A 7 15.38 0.35 -6.25
N LEU A 8 14.13 0.79 -6.06
CA LEU A 8 13.76 1.50 -4.83
C LEU A 8 13.90 0.54 -3.65
N GLN A 9 14.66 0.96 -2.65
CA GLN A 9 15.00 0.19 -1.46
C GLN A 9 14.46 0.87 -0.20
N ASP A 10 14.61 0.18 0.93
CA ASP A 10 14.18 0.66 2.26
C ASP A 10 12.67 0.92 2.32
N THR A 11 12.23 1.85 3.17
CA THR A 11 10.82 2.14 3.41
C THR A 11 10.31 3.28 2.53
N VAL A 12 9.00 3.29 2.26
CA VAL A 12 8.36 4.44 1.60
C VAL A 12 8.44 5.68 2.53
N PRO A 13 9.00 6.81 2.07
CA PRO A 13 9.24 7.96 2.92
C PRO A 13 7.94 8.67 3.29
N ALA A 14 7.92 9.30 4.47
CA ALA A 14 6.76 10.02 5.00
C ALA A 14 6.25 11.14 4.09
N SER A 15 7.09 11.70 3.21
CA SER A 15 6.70 12.70 2.22
C SER A 15 5.64 12.21 1.23
N PHE A 16 5.47 10.89 1.06
CA PHE A 16 4.42 10.35 0.19
C PHE A 16 3.02 10.72 0.69
N ALA A 17 2.83 10.98 1.99
CA ALA A 17 1.56 11.46 2.53
C ALA A 17 1.12 12.82 1.93
N GLN A 18 2.06 13.59 1.38
CA GLN A 18 1.77 14.88 0.74
C GLN A 18 1.16 14.74 -0.66
N LEU A 19 1.18 13.54 -1.24
CA LEU A 19 0.64 13.24 -2.57
C LEU A 19 -0.89 13.10 -2.57
N SER A 20 -1.58 13.97 -1.84
CA SER A 20 -3.03 13.90 -1.51
C SER A 20 -3.97 13.78 -2.71
N GLN A 21 -3.52 14.13 -3.92
CA GLN A 21 -4.30 14.06 -5.16
C GLN A 21 -4.06 12.76 -5.96
N ILE A 22 -3.25 11.84 -5.45
CA ILE A 22 -3.00 10.56 -6.12
C ILE A 22 -4.18 9.61 -5.92
N TYR A 23 -4.65 9.06 -7.05
CA TYR A 23 -5.65 8.00 -7.11
C TYR A 23 -5.07 6.65 -7.61
N TYR A 24 -3.88 6.67 -8.22
CA TYR A 24 -3.18 5.48 -8.70
C TYR A 24 -1.74 5.55 -8.24
N LEU A 25 -1.28 4.53 -7.51
CA LEU A 25 0.12 4.37 -7.12
C LEU A 25 0.57 2.93 -7.38
N ASP A 26 1.62 2.81 -8.18
CA ASP A 26 2.26 1.54 -8.48
C ASP A 26 3.73 1.59 -8.07
N LEU A 27 4.06 0.83 -7.01
CA LEU A 27 5.41 0.62 -6.46
C LEU A 27 5.86 -0.83 -6.65
N SER A 28 5.20 -1.58 -7.54
CA SER A 28 5.50 -3.00 -7.74
C SER A 28 6.90 -3.24 -8.32
N TYR A 29 7.48 -4.41 -8.09
CA TYR A 29 8.81 -4.76 -8.59
C TYR A 29 9.89 -3.77 -8.14
N ASN A 30 10.09 -3.69 -6.83
CA ASN A 30 11.14 -2.93 -6.17
C ASN A 30 11.72 -3.76 -5.00
N HIS A 31 12.60 -3.17 -4.22
CA HIS A 31 13.21 -3.74 -3.01
C HIS A 31 12.69 -3.05 -1.73
N LEU A 32 11.43 -2.58 -1.74
CA LEU A 32 10.87 -1.91 -0.58
C LEU A 32 10.70 -2.90 0.58
N SER A 33 11.15 -2.52 1.77
CA SER A 33 11.14 -3.35 2.98
C SER A 33 10.46 -2.64 4.15
N GLY A 34 10.43 -3.29 5.32
CA GLY A 34 9.70 -2.80 6.50
C GLY A 34 8.24 -3.21 6.49
N THR A 35 7.38 -2.55 7.28
CA THR A 35 5.95 -2.87 7.35
C THR A 35 5.14 -2.12 6.29
N PHE A 36 3.82 -2.33 6.25
CA PHE A 36 2.94 -1.51 5.42
C PHE A 36 3.18 -0.02 5.70
N PRO A 37 3.50 0.80 4.68
CA PRO A 37 3.89 2.19 4.89
C PRO A 37 2.69 3.05 5.29
N SER A 38 2.71 3.54 6.53
CA SER A 38 1.64 4.35 7.11
C SER A 38 1.38 5.64 6.31
N ALA A 39 2.41 6.23 5.70
CA ALA A 39 2.30 7.41 4.85
C ALA A 39 1.37 7.21 3.66
N LEU A 40 1.19 5.98 3.18
CA LEU A 40 0.24 5.71 2.11
C LEU A 40 -1.21 5.80 2.61
N LEU A 41 -1.48 5.50 3.89
CA LEU A 41 -2.84 5.52 4.47
C LEU A 41 -3.49 6.92 4.42
N ASP A 42 -2.68 7.98 4.33
CA ASP A 42 -3.15 9.36 4.18
C ASP A 42 -3.64 9.69 2.76
N LEU A 43 -3.40 8.80 1.79
CA LEU A 43 -3.82 8.96 0.39
C LEU A 43 -5.29 8.55 0.21
N THR A 44 -6.20 9.30 0.83
CA THR A 44 -7.65 8.99 0.89
C THR A 44 -8.37 8.95 -0.48
N LEU A 45 -7.76 9.48 -1.53
CA LEU A 45 -8.29 9.42 -2.91
C LEU A 45 -7.86 8.16 -3.70
N MET A 46 -7.10 7.26 -3.07
CA MET A 46 -6.56 6.06 -3.70
C MET A 46 -7.67 5.16 -4.26
N LYS A 47 -7.53 4.80 -5.54
CA LYS A 47 -8.34 3.79 -6.25
C LYS A 47 -7.53 2.53 -6.55
N THR A 48 -6.26 2.68 -6.87
CA THR A 48 -5.38 1.56 -7.23
C THR A 48 -4.06 1.68 -6.49
N LEU A 49 -3.76 0.69 -5.65
CA LEU A 49 -2.48 0.55 -4.96
C LEU A 49 -1.84 -0.78 -5.30
N GLN A 50 -0.65 -0.74 -5.92
CA GLN A 50 0.13 -1.92 -6.26
C GLN A 50 1.47 -1.89 -5.52
N LEU A 51 1.69 -2.89 -4.67
CA LEU A 51 2.90 -3.11 -3.87
C LEU A 51 3.54 -4.48 -4.18
N ARG A 52 3.06 -5.21 -5.20
CA ARG A 52 3.50 -6.57 -5.46
C ARG A 52 5.00 -6.68 -5.77
N TYR A 53 5.60 -7.83 -5.48
CA TYR A 53 7.04 -8.07 -5.68
C TYR A 53 7.89 -7.01 -4.97
N ASN A 54 7.81 -7.03 -3.64
CA ASN A 54 8.64 -6.26 -2.73
C ASN A 54 9.00 -7.14 -1.51
N GLU A 55 9.66 -6.56 -0.51
CA GLU A 55 10.13 -7.23 0.70
C GLU A 55 9.36 -6.75 1.94
N LEU A 56 8.12 -6.30 1.78
CA LEU A 56 7.29 -5.79 2.87
C LEU A 56 6.87 -6.92 3.82
N THR A 57 6.89 -6.65 5.12
CA THR A 57 6.66 -7.60 6.21
C THR A 57 5.54 -7.12 7.16
N GLY A 58 5.27 -7.88 8.22
CA GLY A 58 4.31 -7.50 9.26
C GLY A 58 2.86 -7.73 8.85
N THR A 59 1.93 -7.04 9.50
CA THR A 59 0.49 -7.19 9.26
C THR A 59 -0.06 -6.08 8.37
N ILE A 60 -1.18 -6.36 7.69
CA ILE A 60 -1.94 -5.33 6.99
C ILE A 60 -2.65 -4.45 8.04
N PRO A 61 -2.62 -3.11 7.93
CA PRO A 61 -3.29 -2.24 8.90
C PRO A 61 -4.80 -2.51 8.97
N GLU A 62 -5.33 -2.69 10.18
CA GLU A 62 -6.74 -3.04 10.41
C GLU A 62 -7.71 -2.01 9.80
N ASN A 63 -7.31 -0.74 9.76
CA ASN A 63 -8.11 0.37 9.28
C ASN A 63 -7.86 0.75 7.81
N ILE A 64 -7.09 -0.04 7.04
CA ILE A 64 -6.73 0.29 5.65
C ILE A 64 -7.95 0.56 4.77
N PHE A 65 -9.00 -0.26 4.88
CA PHE A 65 -10.23 -0.13 4.11
C PHE A 65 -11.19 0.92 4.68
N LEU A 66 -10.94 1.42 5.90
CA LEU A 66 -11.64 2.57 6.44
C LEU A 66 -11.09 3.89 5.86
N GLN A 67 -9.80 3.94 5.56
CA GLN A 67 -9.14 5.10 4.95
C GLN A 67 -9.34 5.15 3.44
N TYR A 68 -9.09 4.03 2.74
CA TYR A 68 -9.25 3.97 1.29
C TYR A 68 -10.69 3.61 0.89
N ARG A 69 -11.64 4.50 1.20
CA ARG A 69 -13.06 4.32 0.84
C ARG A 69 -13.33 4.24 -0.67
N ARG A 70 -12.35 4.60 -1.49
CA ARG A 70 -12.42 4.60 -2.95
C ARG A 70 -11.56 3.50 -3.59
N LEU A 71 -10.97 2.60 -2.78
CA LEU A 71 -10.08 1.56 -3.29
C LEU A 71 -10.87 0.57 -4.14
N GLU A 72 -10.45 0.43 -5.38
CA GLU A 72 -11.02 -0.51 -6.36
C GLU A 72 -10.05 -1.68 -6.59
N PHE A 73 -8.74 -1.46 -6.42
CA PHE A 73 -7.71 -2.47 -6.64
C PHE A 73 -6.58 -2.35 -5.62
N LEU A 74 -6.26 -3.46 -4.95
CA LEU A 74 -5.13 -3.61 -4.05
C LEU A 74 -4.37 -4.89 -4.40
N ASP A 75 -3.10 -4.75 -4.76
CA ASP A 75 -2.21 -5.90 -4.96
C ASP A 75 -1.00 -5.78 -4.02
N ILE A 76 -0.96 -6.68 -3.04
CA ILE A 76 0.12 -6.83 -2.06
C ILE A 76 0.81 -8.20 -2.17
N SER A 77 0.50 -8.96 -3.24
CA SER A 77 1.05 -10.30 -3.46
C SER A 77 2.58 -10.28 -3.60
N TYR A 78 3.24 -11.42 -3.44
CA TYR A 78 4.70 -11.52 -3.52
C TYR A 78 5.42 -10.52 -2.60
N ASN A 79 4.97 -10.49 -1.35
CA ASN A 79 5.61 -9.84 -0.21
C ASN A 79 5.71 -10.87 0.95
N GLN A 80 6.16 -10.43 2.11
CA GLN A 80 6.34 -11.23 3.33
C GLN A 80 5.33 -10.83 4.43
N PHE A 81 4.15 -10.32 4.03
CA PHE A 81 3.07 -10.03 4.97
C PHE A 81 2.62 -11.30 5.70
N SER A 82 2.23 -11.14 6.97
CA SER A 82 1.83 -12.21 7.88
C SER A 82 0.66 -11.77 8.76
N GLY A 83 0.12 -12.69 9.55
CA GLY A 83 -1.04 -12.44 10.42
C GLY A 83 -2.38 -12.62 9.71
N THR A 84 -3.41 -11.94 10.21
CA THR A 84 -4.79 -12.04 9.71
C THR A 84 -5.12 -10.90 8.75
N LEU A 85 -6.05 -11.16 7.84
CA LEU A 85 -6.64 -10.09 7.03
C LEU A 85 -7.43 -9.12 7.92
N PRO A 86 -7.44 -7.80 7.60
CA PRO A 86 -8.24 -6.83 8.33
C PRO A 86 -9.72 -7.21 8.34
N SER A 87 -10.37 -7.16 9.51
CA SER A 87 -11.81 -7.41 9.62
C SER A 87 -12.63 -6.38 8.84
N THR A 88 -12.08 -5.17 8.66
CA THR A 88 -12.68 -4.11 7.85
C THR A 88 -12.81 -4.47 6.36
N MET A 89 -12.10 -5.51 5.89
CA MET A 89 -12.29 -6.05 4.53
C MET A 89 -13.71 -6.59 4.32
N LEU A 90 -14.36 -7.06 5.38
CA LEU A 90 -15.75 -7.53 5.35
C LEU A 90 -16.78 -6.39 5.22
N THR A 91 -16.32 -5.14 5.31
CA THR A 91 -17.15 -3.93 5.25
C THR A 91 -16.94 -3.13 3.96
N LEU A 92 -16.23 -3.70 2.98
CA LEU A 92 -16.10 -3.10 1.65
C LEU A 92 -17.48 -3.04 0.96
N PRO A 93 -17.85 -1.88 0.37
CA PRO A 93 -19.12 -1.73 -0.34
C PRO A 93 -19.18 -2.57 -1.62
#